data_AF-A0A665TRL7-F1
#
_entry.id   AF-A0A665TRL7-F1
#
_cell.length_a   1.000
_cell.length_b   1.000
_cell.length_c   1.000
_cell.angle_alpha   90.00
_cell.angle_beta   90.00
_cell.angle_gamma   90.00
#
_symmetry.space_group_name_H-M   'P 1'
#
loop_
_entity.id
_entity.type
_entity.pdbx_description
1 polymer ?
#
loop_
_entity_poly.entity_id
_entity_poly.type
_entity_poly.pdbx_seq_one_letter_code
_entity_poly.pdbx_strand_id
1 'polypeptide(L)'
;MKPKRLVMFSESLLAGVSAKPESIVRSSSVLIAMPPVLNAIVAVCPDLGIGNNGNLPWHPVRLHNEFKHFRKMTTTSPVPGKQNVVIMGRKTWFSIPEKNRPLGNRINIVLSRTCKTAPPGAHYLAADFSSALRLVNKELADQVGQVWIIGGSSLYKEMLETPGTKRRLFVTQILKQFECDTFLPEINVNKFQKLPEFPGVSKELQEENGIQYRFEVYESTEQ
;
A
#
# COMPACT_ATOMS: atom_id res chain seq x y z
N MET A 1 -48.21 -57.64 65.02
CA MET A 1 -47.65 -58.54 63.99
C MET A 1 -46.15 -58.28 63.87
N LYS A 2 -45.34 -59.33 63.92
CA LYS A 2 -43.85 -59.33 63.77
C LYS A 2 -43.45 -59.28 62.25
N PRO A 3 -42.20 -59.50 61.81
CA PRO A 3 -41.14 -58.50 61.56
C PRO A 3 -40.40 -58.66 60.19
N LYS A 4 -39.33 -57.86 59.96
CA LYS A 4 -38.06 -58.14 59.21
C LYS A 4 -38.06 -58.99 57.90
N ARG A 5 -37.47 -58.48 56.79
CA ARG A 5 -36.11 -58.79 56.25
C ARG A 5 -35.96 -58.52 54.72
N LEU A 6 -34.92 -57.73 54.41
CA LEU A 6 -33.93 -57.78 53.31
C LEU A 6 -33.96 -58.96 52.30
N VAL A 7 -33.85 -58.64 51.00
CA VAL A 7 -33.10 -59.42 49.99
C VAL A 7 -32.36 -58.48 49.03
N MET A 8 -31.08 -58.79 48.82
CA MET A 8 -30.14 -58.19 47.87
C MET A 8 -30.22 -58.91 46.51
N PHE A 9 -29.96 -58.24 45.39
CA PHE A 9 -29.24 -58.85 44.26
C PHE A 9 -28.41 -57.80 43.51
N SER A 10 -27.12 -58.12 43.40
CA SER A 10 -26.11 -57.51 42.53
C SER A 10 -26.19 -58.10 41.12
N GLU A 11 -25.89 -57.31 40.09
CA GLU A 11 -24.99 -57.67 38.97
C GLU A 11 -25.04 -56.59 37.88
N SER A 12 -23.88 -56.02 37.53
CA SER A 12 -23.55 -55.66 36.13
C SER A 12 -22.05 -55.39 36.01
N LEU A 13 -21.35 -56.43 35.56
CA LEU A 13 -20.13 -56.32 34.75
C LEU A 13 -20.50 -55.61 33.44
N LEU A 14 -19.67 -54.71 32.92
CA LEU A 14 -19.31 -54.66 31.48
C LEU A 14 -18.15 -53.68 31.23
N ALA A 15 -17.02 -54.30 30.91
CA ALA A 15 -15.98 -53.94 29.95
C ALA A 15 -15.76 -52.45 29.60
N GLY A 16 -14.53 -52.00 29.89
CA GLY A 16 -13.96 -50.81 29.28
C GLY A 16 -13.78 -50.93 27.77
N VAL A 17 -13.97 -49.81 27.08
CA VAL A 17 -13.35 -49.53 25.79
C VAL A 17 -12.69 -48.15 25.92
N SER A 18 -11.36 -48.17 25.94
CA SER A 18 -10.51 -46.99 25.86
C SER A 18 -10.64 -46.38 24.46
N ALA A 19 -11.35 -45.25 24.36
CA ALA A 19 -11.34 -44.42 23.16
C ALA A 19 -10.17 -43.43 23.25
N LYS A 20 -9.20 -43.57 22.34
CA LYS A 20 -8.12 -42.61 22.13
C LYS A 20 -8.71 -41.24 21.77
N PRO A 21 -8.15 -40.12 22.26
CA PRO A 21 -8.57 -38.81 21.80
C PRO A 21 -8.16 -38.63 20.33
N GLU A 22 -9.15 -38.46 19.47
CA GLU A 22 -8.96 -38.04 18.09
C GLU A 22 -8.28 -36.67 18.07
N SER A 23 -7.13 -36.60 17.41
CA SER A 23 -6.40 -35.37 17.14
C SER A 23 -7.27 -34.46 16.28
N ILE A 24 -7.76 -33.37 16.87
CA ILE A 24 -8.36 -32.25 16.14
C ILE A 24 -7.27 -31.61 15.28
N VAL A 25 -7.23 -31.98 14.01
CA VAL A 25 -6.47 -31.25 13.01
C VAL A 25 -7.20 -29.93 12.81
N ARG A 26 -6.71 -28.86 13.45
CA ARG A 26 -7.15 -27.50 13.16
C ARG A 26 -6.76 -27.19 11.71
N SER A 27 -7.71 -27.30 10.80
CA SER A 27 -7.62 -26.74 9.45
C SER A 27 -7.31 -25.26 9.61
N SER A 28 -6.05 -24.91 9.33
CA SER A 28 -5.61 -23.52 9.32
C SER A 28 -6.20 -22.91 8.07
N SER A 29 -7.38 -22.31 8.21
CA SER A 29 -7.91 -21.38 7.23
C SER A 29 -6.84 -20.32 7.03
N VAL A 30 -6.07 -20.42 5.94
CA VAL A 30 -5.28 -19.30 5.46
C VAL A 30 -6.32 -18.23 5.17
N LEU A 31 -6.51 -17.30 6.11
CA LEU A 31 -7.13 -16.02 5.79
C LEU A 31 -6.27 -15.47 4.66
N ILE A 32 -6.76 -15.56 3.44
CA ILE A 32 -6.23 -14.80 2.32
C ILE A 32 -6.55 -13.37 2.73
N ALA A 33 -5.62 -12.73 3.45
CA ALA A 33 -5.69 -11.33 3.77
C ALA A 33 -5.96 -10.63 2.43
N MET A 34 -7.10 -9.95 2.33
CA MET A 34 -7.43 -9.18 1.12
C MET A 34 -6.19 -8.36 0.78
N PRO A 35 -5.69 -8.42 -0.47
CA PRO A 35 -4.47 -7.72 -0.83
C PRO A 35 -4.64 -6.24 -0.44
N PRO A 36 -3.67 -5.64 0.26
CA PRO A 36 -3.79 -4.27 0.72
C PRO A 36 -4.09 -3.39 -0.49
N VAL A 37 -5.05 -2.46 -0.32
CA VAL A 37 -5.35 -1.47 -1.36
C VAL A 37 -4.05 -0.79 -1.78
N LEU A 38 -3.76 -0.83 -3.08
CA LEU A 38 -2.57 -0.18 -3.63
C LEU A 38 -2.90 1.29 -3.86
N ASN A 39 -2.26 2.16 -3.09
CA ASN A 39 -2.38 3.60 -3.28
C ASN A 39 -1.19 4.06 -4.11
N ALA A 40 -1.40 4.91 -5.11
CA ALA A 40 -0.35 5.70 -5.71
C ALA A 40 -0.61 7.17 -5.45
N ILE A 41 0.45 7.95 -5.36
CA ILE A 41 0.37 9.40 -5.21
C ILE A 41 1.32 10.06 -6.20
N VAL A 42 0.83 11.08 -6.91
CA VAL A 42 1.56 11.74 -7.99
C VAL A 42 1.10 13.18 -8.14
N ALA A 43 2.03 14.08 -8.46
CA ALA A 43 1.72 15.42 -8.92
C ALA A 43 2.06 15.52 -10.41
N VAL A 44 1.12 16.03 -11.21
CA VAL A 44 1.11 15.85 -12.67
C VAL A 44 0.69 17.13 -13.39
N CYS A 45 1.36 17.44 -14.50
CA CYS A 45 1.04 18.55 -15.40
C CYS A 45 -0.15 18.21 -16.33
N PRO A 46 -0.75 19.20 -17.03
CA PRO A 46 -1.91 18.97 -17.89
C PRO A 46 -1.71 17.89 -18.97
N ASP A 47 -0.49 17.74 -19.50
CA ASP A 47 -0.10 16.73 -20.50
C ASP A 47 0.34 15.38 -19.89
N LEU A 48 -0.03 15.11 -18.64
CA LEU A 48 0.43 13.97 -17.86
C LEU A 48 1.92 14.02 -17.46
N GLY A 49 2.61 15.14 -17.63
CA GLY A 49 4.02 15.29 -17.27
C GLY A 49 4.29 15.23 -15.76
N ILE A 50 5.22 14.37 -15.33
CA ILE A 50 5.57 14.14 -13.91
C ILE A 50 7.04 14.37 -13.59
N GLY A 51 7.88 14.55 -14.60
CA GLY A 51 9.31 14.76 -14.41
C GLY A 51 9.98 15.38 -15.62
N ASN A 52 11.09 16.06 -15.35
CA ASN A 52 11.97 16.63 -16.35
C ASN A 52 13.42 16.53 -15.83
N ASN A 53 14.30 15.87 -16.58
CA ASN A 53 15.73 15.71 -16.27
C ASN A 53 15.98 15.23 -14.82
N GLY A 54 15.17 14.26 -14.37
CA GLY A 54 15.27 13.68 -13.03
C GLY A 54 14.76 14.58 -11.88
N ASN A 55 14.13 15.71 -12.19
CA ASN A 55 13.48 16.59 -11.21
C ASN A 55 11.97 16.64 -11.43
N LEU A 56 11.25 17.26 -10.48
CA LEU A 56 9.86 17.66 -10.72
C LEU A 56 9.81 18.74 -11.81
N PRO A 57 8.76 18.79 -12.67
CA PRO A 57 8.68 19.70 -13.81
C PRO A 57 8.80 21.19 -13.46
N TRP A 58 8.34 21.59 -12.27
CA TRP A 58 8.39 22.98 -11.78
C TRP A 58 9.65 23.33 -10.99
N HIS A 59 10.67 22.46 -10.96
CA HIS A 59 11.96 22.80 -10.34
C HIS A 59 12.57 24.07 -10.99
N PRO A 60 13.09 25.04 -10.22
CA PRO A 60 13.41 25.00 -8.79
C PRO A 60 12.29 25.41 -7.83
N VAL A 61 11.11 25.77 -8.32
CA VAL A 61 9.98 26.16 -7.47
C VAL A 61 9.61 25.00 -6.54
N ARG A 62 9.27 25.34 -5.29
CA ARG A 62 8.84 24.36 -4.28
C ARG A 62 7.36 24.56 -4.00
N LEU A 63 6.62 23.46 -3.98
CA LEU A 63 5.23 23.43 -3.56
C LEU A 63 5.16 22.77 -2.18
N HIS A 64 5.53 23.50 -1.13
CA HIS A 64 5.61 22.95 0.23
C HIS A 64 4.27 22.42 0.73
N ASN A 65 3.15 23.02 0.34
CA ASN A 65 1.82 22.55 0.75
C ASN A 65 1.44 21.25 0.03
N GLU A 66 1.82 21.11 -1.24
CA GLU A 66 1.73 19.84 -1.98
C GLU A 66 2.60 18.76 -1.31
N PHE A 67 3.86 19.07 -0.99
CA PHE A 67 4.74 18.14 -0.28
C PHE A 67 4.23 17.77 1.12
N LYS A 68 3.60 18.70 1.84
CA LYS A 68 2.91 18.41 3.11
C LYS A 68 1.77 17.42 2.90
N HIS A 69 0.98 17.59 1.84
CA HIS A 69 -0.06 16.63 1.47
C HIS A 69 0.54 15.24 1.19
N PHE A 70 1.55 15.15 0.31
CA PHE A 70 2.28 13.91 0.05
C PHE A 70 2.80 13.24 1.33
N ARG A 71 3.45 14.01 2.21
CA ARG A 71 3.99 13.51 3.47
C ARG A 71 2.87 13.00 4.38
N LYS A 72 1.79 13.76 4.54
CA LYS A 72 0.65 13.39 5.39
C LYS A 72 0.04 12.07 4.91
N MET A 73 -0.30 11.98 3.63
CA MET A 73 -0.91 10.78 3.03
C MET A 73 -0.01 9.55 3.18
N THR A 74 1.27 9.68 2.83
CA THR A 74 2.19 8.52 2.85
C THR A 74 2.66 8.13 4.24
N THR A 75 2.64 9.03 5.24
CA THR A 75 3.13 8.73 6.60
C THR A 75 2.04 8.22 7.53
N THR A 76 0.79 8.67 7.36
CA THR A 76 -0.29 8.40 8.31
C THR A 76 -0.84 6.99 8.08
N SER A 77 -0.47 6.04 8.94
CA SER A 77 -1.04 4.69 8.93
C SER A 77 -2.43 4.72 9.58
N PRO A 78 -3.47 4.16 8.92
CA PRO A 78 -4.77 3.97 9.55
C PRO A 78 -4.77 2.81 10.57
N VAL A 79 -3.72 1.98 10.59
CA VAL A 79 -3.59 0.83 11.48
C VAL A 79 -2.62 1.18 12.63
N PRO A 80 -3.09 1.24 13.89
CA PRO A 80 -2.25 1.53 15.04
C PRO A 80 -1.04 0.58 15.14
N GLY A 81 0.13 1.12 15.45
CA GLY A 81 1.37 0.34 15.58
C GLY A 81 2.02 -0.09 14.26
N LYS A 82 1.35 0.09 13.11
CA LYS A 82 1.90 -0.25 11.80
C LYS A 82 2.41 0.99 11.05
N GLN A 83 3.41 0.81 10.20
CA GLN A 83 3.97 1.83 9.33
C GLN A 83 3.49 1.68 7.90
N ASN A 84 3.34 2.78 7.19
CA ASN A 84 3.12 2.74 5.75
C ASN A 84 4.41 2.40 5.00
N VAL A 85 4.26 1.73 3.86
CA VAL A 85 5.34 1.41 2.92
C VAL A 85 5.28 2.38 1.76
N VAL A 86 6.43 2.90 1.35
CA VAL A 86 6.61 3.61 0.08
C VAL A 86 7.48 2.78 -0.86
N ILE A 87 6.97 2.51 -2.06
CA ILE A 87 7.65 1.78 -3.12
C ILE A 87 7.98 2.75 -4.24
N MET A 88 9.24 2.76 -4.67
CA MET A 88 9.68 3.63 -5.75
C MET A 88 10.75 3.00 -6.64
N GLY A 89 10.82 3.42 -7.90
CA GLY A 89 11.90 3.04 -8.80
C GLY A 89 13.24 3.68 -8.45
N ARG A 90 14.34 3.04 -8.86
CA ARG A 90 15.72 3.54 -8.68
C ARG A 90 15.89 5.01 -9.04
N LYS A 91 15.40 5.46 -10.20
CA LYS A 91 15.56 6.85 -10.64
C LYS A 91 14.87 7.84 -9.69
N THR A 92 13.66 7.51 -9.22
CA THR A 92 12.93 8.29 -8.21
C THR A 92 13.68 8.34 -6.88
N TRP A 93 14.28 7.23 -6.44
CA TRP A 93 15.10 7.23 -5.22
C TRP A 93 16.29 8.21 -5.31
N PHE A 94 16.92 8.33 -6.47
CA PHE A 94 18.05 9.25 -6.70
C PHE A 94 17.64 10.69 -7.03
N SER A 95 16.37 10.96 -7.34
CA SER A 95 15.88 12.34 -7.47
C SER A 95 15.52 12.98 -6.14
N ILE A 96 15.28 12.18 -5.10
CA ILE A 96 15.05 12.69 -3.75
C ILE A 96 16.38 13.19 -3.17
N PRO A 97 16.46 14.45 -2.69
CA PRO A 97 17.67 14.98 -2.07
C PRO A 97 18.19 14.07 -0.96
N GLU A 98 19.51 13.92 -0.85
CA GLU A 98 20.10 12.94 0.08
C GLU A 98 19.69 13.14 1.53
N LYS A 99 19.60 14.40 1.98
CA LYS A 99 19.13 14.75 3.33
C LYS A 99 17.65 14.41 3.60
N ASN A 100 16.88 14.11 2.56
CA ASN A 100 15.46 13.79 2.62
C ASN A 100 15.19 12.29 2.42
N ARG A 101 16.21 11.46 2.12
CA ARG A 101 16.08 9.99 1.99
C ARG A 101 16.84 9.27 3.11
N PRO A 102 16.30 8.17 3.69
CA PRO A 102 14.96 7.62 3.43
C PRO A 102 13.85 8.58 3.86
N LEU A 103 12.68 8.40 3.26
CA LEU A 103 11.49 9.13 3.68
C LEU A 103 11.11 8.66 5.09
N GLY A 104 11.38 9.49 6.11
CA GLY A 104 11.20 9.13 7.53
C GLY A 104 9.77 8.69 7.88
N ASN A 105 9.66 7.84 8.92
CA ASN A 105 8.42 7.22 9.41
C ASN A 105 7.67 6.36 8.40
N ARG A 106 8.37 5.85 7.37
CA ARG A 106 7.86 4.95 6.34
C ARG A 106 8.90 3.88 6.04
N ILE A 107 8.45 2.68 5.71
CA ILE A 107 9.31 1.64 5.16
C ILE A 107 9.58 1.98 3.70
N ASN A 108 10.85 2.16 3.31
CA ASN A 108 11.23 2.57 1.96
C ASN A 108 11.76 1.36 1.17
N ILE A 109 11.05 0.99 0.10
CA ILE A 109 11.42 -0.09 -0.81
C ILE A 109 11.83 0.52 -2.16
N VAL A 110 13.05 0.22 -2.61
CA VAL A 110 13.55 0.66 -3.92
C VAL A 110 13.49 -0.50 -4.90
N LEU A 111 12.96 -0.25 -6.10
CA LEU A 111 12.96 -1.20 -7.21
C LEU A 111 14.15 -0.97 -8.12
N SER A 112 14.95 -2.01 -8.33
CA SER A 112 16.04 -1.99 -9.29
C SER A 112 16.42 -3.39 -9.74
N ARG A 113 16.58 -3.57 -11.06
CA ARG A 113 17.10 -4.82 -11.65
C ARG A 113 18.62 -4.89 -11.66
N THR A 114 19.31 -3.76 -11.45
CA THR A 114 20.77 -3.66 -11.59
C THR A 114 21.50 -3.48 -10.27
N CYS A 115 20.80 -3.04 -9.21
CA CYS A 115 21.39 -2.95 -7.88
C CYS A 115 21.55 -4.35 -7.29
N LYS A 116 22.72 -4.64 -6.72
CA LYS A 116 22.97 -5.90 -5.99
C LYS A 116 22.55 -5.80 -4.52
N THR A 117 22.52 -4.58 -3.99
CA THR A 117 22.17 -4.27 -2.60
C THR A 117 21.28 -3.02 -2.55
N ALA A 118 20.54 -2.86 -1.46
CA ALA A 118 19.74 -1.66 -1.25
C ALA A 118 20.62 -0.40 -1.28
N PRO A 119 20.21 0.67 -1.97
CA PRO A 119 20.92 1.95 -1.93
C PRO A 119 21.07 2.45 -0.49
N PRO A 120 22.10 3.27 -0.18
CA PRO A 120 22.31 3.79 1.17
C PRO A 120 21.05 4.42 1.77
N GLY A 121 20.65 3.95 2.96
CA GLY A 121 19.46 4.43 3.68
C GLY A 121 18.12 3.80 3.25
N ALA A 122 18.04 3.11 2.11
CA ALA A 122 16.84 2.35 1.76
C ALA A 122 16.71 1.12 2.69
N HIS A 123 15.48 0.80 3.10
CA HIS A 123 15.24 -0.33 4.00
C HIS A 123 15.30 -1.66 3.23
N TYR A 124 14.75 -1.68 2.01
CA TYR A 124 14.69 -2.88 1.18
C TYR A 124 14.96 -2.59 -0.29
N LEU A 125 15.51 -3.60 -0.97
CA LEU A 125 15.64 -3.67 -2.42
C LEU A 125 14.74 -4.78 -2.96
N ALA A 126 14.00 -4.50 -4.02
CA ALA A 126 13.27 -5.51 -4.77
C ALA A 126 13.63 -5.41 -6.27
N ALA A 127 13.61 -6.54 -6.97
CA ALA A 127 13.99 -6.60 -8.38
C ALA A 127 12.92 -5.97 -9.29
N ASP A 128 11.66 -6.06 -8.88
CA ASP A 128 10.47 -5.66 -9.63
C ASP A 128 9.27 -5.44 -8.70
N PHE A 129 8.14 -5.04 -9.27
CA PHE A 129 6.94 -4.74 -8.49
C PHE A 129 6.38 -5.97 -7.78
N SER A 130 6.35 -7.13 -8.45
CA SER A 130 5.84 -8.39 -7.88
C SER A 130 6.63 -8.83 -6.64
N SER A 131 7.96 -8.76 -6.70
CA SER A 131 8.84 -9.10 -5.58
C SER A 131 8.68 -8.12 -4.41
N ALA A 132 8.44 -6.84 -4.68
CA ALA A 132 8.13 -5.86 -3.62
C ALA A 132 6.79 -6.14 -2.94
N LEU A 133 5.75 -6.48 -3.70
CA LEU A 133 4.45 -6.87 -3.12
C LEU A 133 4.56 -8.17 -2.31
N ARG A 134 5.37 -9.14 -2.77
CA ARG A 134 5.65 -10.37 -2.01
C ARG A 134 6.35 -10.06 -0.69
N LEU A 135 7.36 -9.19 -0.70
CA LEU A 135 8.07 -8.73 0.51
C LEU A 135 7.08 -8.11 1.50
N VAL A 136 6.21 -7.21 1.03
CA VAL A 136 5.17 -6.56 1.85
C VAL A 136 4.20 -7.58 2.45
N ASN A 137 3.69 -8.50 1.63
CA ASN A 137 2.62 -9.43 2.04
C ASN A 137 3.12 -10.60 2.89
N LYS A 138 4.43 -10.89 2.89
CA LYS A 138 4.99 -12.02 3.63
C LYS A 138 5.88 -11.57 4.76
N GLU A 139 6.99 -10.92 4.43
CA GLU A 139 8.04 -10.61 5.41
C GLU A 139 7.67 -9.41 6.28
N LEU A 140 6.85 -8.50 5.76
CA LEU A 140 6.45 -7.26 6.45
C LEU A 140 4.97 -7.25 6.86
N ALA A 141 4.25 -8.36 6.75
CA ALA A 141 2.79 -8.41 6.94
C ALA A 141 2.32 -7.81 8.28
N ASP A 142 3.09 -8.02 9.34
CA ASP A 142 2.78 -7.52 10.68
C ASP A 142 3.18 -6.06 10.91
N GLN A 143 4.01 -5.49 10.03
CA GLN A 143 4.52 -4.12 10.14
C GLN A 143 3.77 -3.12 9.27
N VAL A 144 3.10 -3.58 8.20
CA VAL A 144 2.58 -2.70 7.14
C VAL A 144 1.13 -2.27 7.38
N GLY A 145 0.90 -0.96 7.36
CA GLY A 145 -0.43 -0.33 7.36
C GLY A 145 -1.01 -0.21 5.96
N GLN A 146 -0.43 0.67 5.14
CA GLN A 146 -0.79 0.85 3.72
C GLN A 146 0.43 0.82 2.80
N VAL A 147 0.20 0.45 1.54
CA VAL A 147 1.20 0.49 0.46
C VAL A 147 0.98 1.73 -0.40
N TRP A 148 2.06 2.49 -0.58
CA TRP A 148 2.11 3.70 -1.39
C TRP A 148 3.13 3.58 -2.52
N ILE A 149 2.67 3.67 -3.75
CA ILE A 149 3.49 3.76 -4.95
C ILE A 149 3.76 5.23 -5.24
N ILE A 150 5.03 5.63 -5.19
CA ILE A 150 5.42 7.05 -5.31
C ILE A 150 6.22 7.32 -6.59
N GLY A 151 6.11 6.41 -7.57
CA GLY A 151 6.67 6.55 -8.92
C GLY A 151 7.98 5.79 -9.15
N GLY A 152 8.60 5.93 -10.31
CA GLY A 152 8.20 6.77 -11.44
C GLY A 152 7.23 6.11 -12.42
N SER A 153 7.18 6.64 -13.64
CA SER A 153 6.24 6.27 -14.71
C SER A 153 6.03 4.75 -14.89
N SER A 154 7.12 3.96 -14.98
CA SER A 154 7.01 2.51 -15.18
C SER A 154 6.28 1.81 -14.02
N LEU A 155 6.53 2.24 -12.79
CA LEU A 155 5.92 1.64 -11.61
C LEU A 155 4.44 2.09 -11.46
N TYR A 156 4.13 3.33 -11.83
CA TYR A 156 2.73 3.76 -11.94
C TYR A 156 1.99 2.90 -12.97
N LYS A 157 2.61 2.58 -14.11
CA LYS A 157 2.01 1.71 -15.13
C LYS A 157 1.68 0.33 -14.57
N GLU A 158 2.66 -0.31 -13.94
CA GLU A 158 2.48 -1.62 -13.32
C GLU A 158 1.36 -1.61 -12.26
N MET A 159 1.28 -0.56 -11.44
CA MET A 159 0.18 -0.39 -10.48
C MET A 159 -1.18 -0.27 -11.17
N LEU A 160 -1.30 0.64 -12.15
CA LEU A 160 -2.54 0.91 -12.88
C LEU A 160 -3.04 -0.30 -13.68
N GLU A 161 -2.16 -1.23 -14.03
CA GLU A 161 -2.49 -2.45 -14.79
C GLU A 161 -2.68 -3.68 -13.90
N THR A 162 -2.41 -3.60 -12.58
CA THR A 162 -2.52 -4.75 -11.66
C THR A 162 -3.97 -5.23 -11.50
N PRO A 163 -4.33 -6.46 -11.94
CA PRO A 163 -5.68 -6.98 -11.83
C PRO A 163 -5.99 -7.48 -10.40
N GLY A 164 -7.28 -7.64 -10.09
CA GLY A 164 -7.73 -8.31 -8.86
C GLY A 164 -7.36 -7.63 -7.55
N THR A 165 -6.78 -6.42 -7.60
CA THR A 165 -6.43 -5.62 -6.42
C THR A 165 -7.07 -4.25 -6.54
N LYS A 166 -7.72 -3.81 -5.46
CA LYS A 166 -8.28 -2.47 -5.38
C LYS A 166 -7.16 -1.44 -5.43
N ARG A 167 -7.29 -0.46 -6.33
CA ARG A 167 -6.25 0.55 -6.59
C ARG A 167 -6.82 1.95 -6.43
N ARG A 168 -6.03 2.84 -5.84
CA ARG A 168 -6.35 4.26 -5.70
C ARG A 168 -5.21 5.11 -6.20
N LEU A 169 -5.52 6.17 -6.92
CA LEU A 169 -4.55 7.14 -7.39
C LEU A 169 -4.91 8.52 -6.84
N PHE A 170 -4.03 9.05 -6.00
CA PHE A 170 -4.08 10.41 -5.47
C PHE A 170 -3.30 11.31 -6.41
N VAL A 171 -4.00 12.20 -7.09
CA VAL A 171 -3.44 13.05 -8.14
C VAL A 171 -3.48 14.51 -7.68
N THR A 172 -2.32 15.13 -7.56
CA THR A 172 -2.21 16.59 -7.55
C THR A 172 -2.18 17.07 -9.00
N GLN A 173 -3.28 17.60 -9.51
CA GLN A 173 -3.35 18.19 -10.86
C GLN A 173 -2.77 19.59 -10.85
N ILE A 174 -1.58 19.77 -11.40
CA ILE A 174 -0.97 21.07 -11.63
C ILE A 174 -1.66 21.73 -12.83
N LEU A 175 -2.16 22.95 -12.67
CA LEU A 175 -2.93 23.63 -13.72
C LEU A 175 -2.04 24.35 -14.74
N LYS A 176 -0.76 24.56 -14.40
CA LYS A 176 0.24 25.15 -15.29
C LYS A 176 0.99 24.06 -16.06
N GLN A 177 1.19 24.26 -17.36
CA GLN A 177 2.04 23.40 -18.17
C GLN A 177 3.52 23.71 -17.96
N PHE A 178 4.34 22.66 -17.90
CA PHE A 178 5.80 22.71 -17.83
C PHE A 178 6.41 21.76 -18.87
N GLU A 179 7.66 21.97 -19.24
CA GLU A 179 8.39 21.00 -20.06
C GLU A 179 8.64 19.72 -19.26
N CYS A 180 8.34 18.57 -19.87
CA CYS A 180 8.43 17.26 -19.25
C CYS A 180 9.09 16.24 -20.20
N ASP A 181 9.86 15.31 -19.64
CA ASP A 181 10.45 14.17 -20.36
C ASP A 181 9.92 12.82 -19.86
N THR A 182 9.16 12.84 -18.76
CA THR A 182 8.63 11.67 -18.07
C THR A 182 7.16 11.91 -17.78
N PHE A 183 6.32 10.97 -18.18
CA PHE A 183 4.86 11.12 -18.14
C PHE A 183 4.21 10.02 -17.31
N LEU A 184 3.12 10.37 -16.63
CA LEU A 184 2.21 9.42 -16.01
C LEU A 184 1.49 8.63 -17.12
N PRO A 185 1.37 7.30 -17.01
CA PRO A 185 0.51 6.54 -17.91
C PRO A 185 -0.94 7.01 -17.81
N GLU A 186 -1.67 6.97 -18.92
CA GLU A 186 -3.08 7.39 -18.95
C GLU A 186 -3.93 6.61 -17.94
N ILE A 187 -4.77 7.35 -17.22
CA ILE A 187 -5.76 6.76 -16.31
C ILE A 187 -6.95 6.32 -17.17
N ASN A 188 -7.11 5.02 -17.35
CA ASN A 188 -8.22 4.48 -18.14
C ASN A 188 -9.56 4.71 -17.42
N VAL A 189 -10.39 5.59 -17.96
CA VAL A 189 -11.70 5.97 -17.41
C VAL A 189 -12.71 4.82 -17.34
N ASN A 190 -12.50 3.74 -18.08
CA ASN A 190 -13.33 2.52 -18.01
C ASN A 190 -12.89 1.60 -16.86
N LYS A 191 -11.72 1.84 -16.27
CA LYS A 191 -11.15 1.06 -15.17
C LYS A 191 -11.03 1.85 -13.87
N PHE A 192 -11.17 3.17 -13.93
CA PHE A 192 -11.03 4.08 -12.80
C PHE A 192 -12.11 5.15 -12.84
N GLN A 193 -12.70 5.42 -11.69
CA GLN A 193 -13.64 6.52 -11.49
C GLN A 193 -13.04 7.56 -10.55
N LYS A 194 -13.28 8.84 -10.84
CA LYS A 194 -12.95 9.93 -9.92
C LYS A 194 -13.94 9.93 -8.76
N LEU A 195 -13.42 9.94 -7.53
CA LEU A 195 -14.24 10.08 -6.33
C LEU A 195 -14.62 11.56 -6.13
N PRO A 196 -15.88 11.85 -5.74
CA PRO A 196 -16.30 13.22 -5.46
C PRO A 196 -15.62 13.78 -4.20
N GLU A 197 -15.21 12.91 -3.28
CA GLU A 197 -14.50 13.25 -2.06
C GLU A 197 -13.69 12.08 -1.50
N PHE A 198 -12.67 12.41 -0.71
CA PHE A 198 -11.90 11.42 0.04
C PHE A 198 -11.43 12.02 1.37
N PRO A 199 -11.52 11.27 2.50
CA PRO A 199 -11.10 11.78 3.80
C PRO A 199 -9.65 12.28 3.82
N GLY A 200 -9.46 13.50 4.30
CA GLY A 200 -8.13 14.12 4.42
C GLY A 200 -7.58 14.76 3.14
N VAL A 201 -8.36 14.79 2.05
CA VAL A 201 -8.03 15.43 0.78
C VAL A 201 -8.89 16.68 0.59
N SER A 202 -8.27 17.84 0.34
CA SER A 202 -8.98 19.10 0.12
C SER A 202 -9.68 19.12 -1.24
N LYS A 203 -10.88 19.71 -1.30
CA LYS A 203 -11.61 19.98 -2.55
C LYS A 203 -11.32 21.37 -3.12
N GLU A 204 -10.69 22.23 -2.32
CA GLU A 204 -10.45 23.63 -2.68
C GLU A 204 -9.30 23.73 -3.67
N LEU A 205 -9.38 24.74 -4.54
CA LEU A 205 -8.24 25.14 -5.37
C LEU A 205 -7.10 25.60 -4.45
N GLN A 206 -5.92 25.04 -4.68
CA GLN A 206 -4.71 25.41 -3.96
C GLN A 206 -3.87 26.33 -4.86
N GLU A 207 -3.12 27.23 -4.23
CA GLU A 207 -2.15 28.07 -4.93
C GLU A 207 -0.90 28.23 -4.07
N GLU A 208 0.27 28.02 -4.69
CA GLU A 208 1.56 28.26 -4.04
C GLU A 208 2.56 28.74 -5.09
N ASN A 209 3.26 29.84 -4.80
CA ASN A 209 4.27 30.41 -5.70
C ASN A 209 3.74 30.66 -7.14
N GLY A 210 2.49 31.10 -7.27
CA GLY A 210 1.83 31.36 -8.56
C GLY A 210 1.49 30.10 -9.37
N ILE A 211 1.58 28.91 -8.76
CA ILE A 211 1.18 27.63 -9.35
C ILE A 211 -0.10 27.17 -8.66
N GLN A 212 -1.17 27.08 -9.45
CA GLN A 212 -2.45 26.55 -9.00
C GLN A 212 -2.52 25.04 -9.20
N TYR A 213 -3.13 24.34 -8.26
CA TYR A 213 -3.34 22.91 -8.34
C TYR A 213 -4.56 22.45 -7.54
N ARG A 214 -5.08 21.27 -7.86
CA ARG A 214 -6.17 20.61 -7.11
C ARG A 214 -5.81 19.17 -6.79
N PHE A 215 -6.34 18.67 -5.68
CA PHE A 215 -6.20 17.26 -5.34
C PHE A 215 -7.41 16.48 -5.85
N GLU A 216 -7.14 15.35 -6.48
CA GLU A 216 -8.15 14.43 -7.01
C GLU A 216 -7.82 13.01 -6.56
N VAL A 217 -8.85 12.19 -6.36
CA VAL A 217 -8.68 10.77 -6.04
C VAL A 217 -9.45 9.95 -7.05
N TYR A 218 -8.77 9.00 -7.67
CA TYR A 218 -9.35 8.01 -8.56
C TYR A 218 -9.32 6.65 -7.88
N GLU A 219 -10.38 5.87 -8.03
CA GLU A 219 -10.46 4.51 -7.51
C GLU A 219 -10.80 3.55 -8.66
N SER A 220 -10.16 2.38 -8.67
CA SER A 220 -10.45 1.36 -9.68
C SER A 220 -11.90 0.90 -9.57
N THR A 221 -12.62 0.91 -10.67
CA THR A 221 -13.93 0.28 -10.81
C THR A 221 -13.68 -1.22 -10.97
N GLU A 222 -14.14 -2.04 -10.03
CA GLU A 222 -13.94 -3.49 -10.08
C GLU A 222 -14.50 -4.05 -11.41
N GLN A 223 -13.64 -4.75 -12.15
CA GLN A 223 -14.01 -5.77 -13.14
C GLN A 223 -13.32 -7.06 -12.70
#